data_AF-A0A930DFE2-F1
#
_entry.id   AF-A0A930DFE2-F1
#
_cell.length_a   1.000
_cell.length_b   1.000
_cell.length_c   1.000
_cell.angle_alpha   90.00
_cell.angle_beta   90.00
_cell.angle_gamma   90.00
#
_symmetry.space_group_name_H-M   'P 1'
#
loop_
_entity.id
_entity.type
_entity.pdbx_description
1 polymer ?
#
loop_
_entity_poly.entity_id
_entity_poly.type
_entity_poly.pdbx_seq_one_letter_code
_entity_poly.pdbx_strand_id
1 'polypeptide(L)' 'MELLKGAMCLEGGSLRGLFTAGVLDALLDNEVYIEYVNGVSAGSMNGMNYISRQRGRSKRINLKYLHDK' A
#
# COMPACT_ATOMS: atom_id res chain seq x y z
N MET A 1 -8.38 -17.57 -5.60
CA MET A 1 -8.33 -16.12 -5.86
C MET A 1 -7.41 -15.95 -7.04
N GLU A 2 -7.90 -15.39 -8.14
CA GLU A 2 -7.10 -15.19 -9.34
C GLU A 2 -6.18 -13.99 -9.13
N LEU A 3 -4.90 -14.15 -9.45
CA LEU A 3 -3.94 -13.05 -9.46
C LEU A 3 -3.85 -12.51 -10.88
N LEU A 4 -3.95 -11.19 -11.02
CA LEU A 4 -3.68 -10.51 -12.27
C LEU A 4 -2.19 -10.58 -12.56
N LYS A 5 -1.85 -11.18 -13.71
CA LYS A 5 -0.48 -11.21 -14.22
C LYS A 5 -0.01 -9.79 -14.49
N GLY A 6 1.01 -9.35 -13.77
CA GLY A 6 1.54 -8.00 -13.89
C GLY A 6 2.52 -7.69 -12.76
N ALA A 7 3.23 -6.57 -12.94
CA ALA A 7 4.14 -6.01 -11.96
C ALA A 7 3.62 -4.64 -11.49
N MET A 8 3.46 -4.48 -10.19
CA MET A 8 3.13 -3.21 -9.55
C MET A 8 4.36 -2.63 -8.87
N CYS A 9 4.89 -1.56 -9.47
CA CYS A 9 6.04 -0.82 -8.96
C CYS A 9 5.58 0.35 -8.09
N LEU A 10 5.95 0.35 -6.81
CA LEU A 10 5.54 1.36 -5.83
C LEU A 10 6.72 2.26 -5.44
N GLU A 11 6.64 3.52 -5.87
CA GLU A 11 7.64 4.52 -5.52
C GLU A 11 7.64 4.88 -4.03
N GLY A 12 8.80 5.33 -3.54
CA GLY A 12 8.93 5.93 -2.22
C GLY A 12 8.37 7.36 -2.22
N GLY A 13 8.06 7.88 -1.03
CA GLY A 13 7.49 9.23 -0.95
C GLY A 13 7.31 9.83 0.44
N SER A 14 7.86 9.20 1.48
CA SER A 14 7.57 9.55 2.88
C SER A 14 6.04 9.60 3.09
N LEU A 15 5.50 10.65 3.72
CA LEU A 15 4.07 10.84 3.96
C LEU A 15 3.24 10.99 2.68
N ARG A 16 3.84 11.37 1.53
CA ARG A 16 3.12 11.41 0.24
C ARG A 16 2.70 10.01 -0.22
N GLY A 17 3.34 8.96 0.31
CA GLY A 17 2.92 7.58 0.11
C GLY A 17 1.50 7.30 0.64
N LEU A 18 0.88 8.19 1.42
CA LEU A 18 -0.50 8.03 1.84
C LEU A 18 -1.49 8.08 0.66
N PHE A 19 -1.17 8.80 -0.41
CA PHE A 19 -1.96 8.76 -1.66
C PHE A 19 -1.93 7.36 -2.28
N THR A 20 -0.73 6.80 -2.45
CA THR A 20 -0.55 5.42 -2.93
C THR A 20 -1.29 4.41 -2.06
N ALA A 21 -1.24 4.57 -0.72
CA ALA A 21 -1.98 3.69 0.19
C ALA A 21 -3.49 3.73 -0.07
N GLY A 22 -4.06 4.90 -0.36
CA GLY A 22 -5.47 5.04 -0.73
C GLY A 22 -5.81 4.34 -2.05
N VAL A 23 -4.93 4.43 -3.05
CA VAL A 23 -5.08 3.70 -4.33
C VAL A 23 -5.07 2.18 -4.07
N LEU A 24 -4.13 1.69 -3.26
CA LEU A 24 -4.04 0.27 -2.92
C LEU A 24 -5.24 -0.22 -2.10
N ASP A 25 -5.76 0.60 -1.18
CA ASP A 25 -7.00 0.30 -0.47
C ASP A 25 -8.18 0.16 -1.45
N ALA A 26 -8.25 1.02 -2.48
CA ALA A 26 -9.28 0.91 -3.51
C ALA A 26 -9.13 -0.37 -4.36
N LEU A 27 -7.90 -0.80 -4.65
CA LEU A 27 -7.67 -2.10 -5.31
C LEU A 27 -8.14 -3.27 -4.44
N LEU A 28 -7.87 -3.23 -3.12
CA LEU A 28 -8.37 -4.24 -2.18
C LEU A 28 -9.90 -4.27 -2.12
N ASP A 29 -10.55 -3.11 -2.10
CA ASP A 29 -12.01 -2.98 -2.08
C ASP A 29 -12.67 -3.55 -3.35
N ASN A 30 -11.93 -3.62 -4.47
CA ASN A 30 -12.36 -4.20 -5.74
C ASN A 30 -11.80 -5.61 -5.99
N GLU A 31 -11.22 -6.26 -4.98
CA GLU A 31 -10.63 -7.60 -5.09
C GLU A 31 -9.57 -7.73 -6.21
N VAL A 32 -8.85 -6.64 -6.49
CA VAL A 32 -7.78 -6.59 -7.48
C VAL A 32 -6.46 -6.97 -6.84
N TYR A 33 -5.85 -8.07 -7.28
CA TYR A 33 -4.61 -8.63 -6.73
C TYR A 33 -3.55 -8.84 -7.80
N ILE A 34 -2.45 -8.07 -7.75
CA ILE A 34 -1.34 -8.18 -8.69
C ILE A 34 -0.34 -9.25 -8.23
N GLU A 35 0.10 -10.10 -9.15
CA GLU A 35 1.01 -11.24 -8.88
C GLU A 35 2.38 -10.80 -8.34
N TYR A 36 2.96 -9.73 -8.90
CA TYR A 36 4.26 -9.22 -8.50
C TYR A 36 4.15 -7.79 -8.00
N VAL A 37 4.60 -7.55 -6.77
CA VAL A 37 4.57 -6.23 -6.13
C VAL A 37 5.98 -5.90 -5.63
N ASN A 38 6.56 -4.84 -6.16
CA ASN A 38 7.86 -4.31 -5.72
C ASN A 38 7.70 -2.86 -5.28
N GLY A 39 8.43 -2.45 -4.25
CA GLY A 39 8.38 -1.07 -3.81
C GLY A 39 9.62 -0.65 -3.05
N VAL A 40 9.85 0.67 -2.95
CA VAL A 40 10.99 1.25 -2.25
C VAL A 40 10.53 2.17 -1.12
N SER A 41 11.18 2.11 0.05
CA SER A 41 10.87 2.98 1.20
C SER A 41 9.37 2.94 1.57
N ALA A 42 8.66 4.08 1.53
CA ALA A 42 7.22 4.14 1.76
C ALA A 42 6.40 3.23 0.81
N GLY A 43 6.87 3.04 -0.42
CA GLY A 43 6.26 2.12 -1.38
C GLY A 43 6.34 0.66 -0.93
N SER A 44 7.46 0.23 -0.33
CA SER A 44 7.61 -1.13 0.23
C SER A 44 6.60 -1.37 1.36
N MET A 45 6.41 -0.39 2.25
CA MET A 45 5.48 -0.49 3.37
C MET A 45 4.01 -0.54 2.89
N ASN A 46 3.67 0.29 1.91
CA ASN A 46 2.35 0.28 1.29
C ASN A 46 2.07 -1.04 0.55
N GLY A 47 3.03 -1.54 -0.22
CA GLY A 47 2.93 -2.83 -0.90
C GLY A 47 2.74 -3.99 0.09
N MET A 48 3.49 -3.99 1.19
CA MET A 48 3.32 -4.99 2.26
C MET A 48 1.91 -4.94 2.86
N ASN A 49 1.35 -3.75 3.11
CA ASN A 49 -0.03 -3.62 3.60
C ASN A 49 -1.05 -4.15 2.59
N TYR A 50 -0.83 -3.92 1.30
CA TYR A 50 -1.67 -4.45 0.23
C TYR A 50 -1.60 -5.99 0.14
N ILE A 51 -0.41 -6.58 0.09
CA ILE A 51 -0.21 -8.04 0.01
C ILE A 51 -0.82 -8.75 1.22
N SER A 52 -0.67 -8.16 2.42
CA SER A 52 -1.25 -8.68 3.66
C SER A 52 -2.73 -8.31 3.87
N ARG A 53 -3.35 -7.61 2.91
CA ARG A 53 -4.77 -7.20 2.91
C ARG A 53 -5.15 -6.32 4.10
N GLN A 54 -4.20 -5.53 4.61
CA GLN A 54 -4.36 -4.68 5.78
C GLN A 54 -4.90 -3.31 5.39
N ARG A 55 -6.13 -3.29 4.87
CA ARG A 55 -6.82 -2.07 4.44
C ARG A 55 -6.74 -0.95 5.49
N GLY A 56 -6.38 0.25 5.05
CA GLY A 56 -6.31 1.45 5.87
C GLY A 56 -5.18 1.48 6.90
N ARG A 57 -4.27 0.49 6.93
CA ARG A 57 -3.17 0.45 7.91
C ARG A 57 -2.25 1.65 7.78
N SER A 58 -1.80 1.98 6.56
CA SER A 58 -0.91 3.13 6.35
C SER A 58 -1.55 4.43 6.86
N LYS A 59 -2.86 4.62 6.65
CA LYS A 59 -3.60 5.77 7.18
C LYS A 59 -3.63 5.77 8.70
N ARG A 60 -3.98 4.64 9.34
CA ARG A 60 -4.02 4.55 10.79
C ARG A 60 -2.66 4.85 11.41
N ILE A 61 -1.58 4.24 10.90
CA ILE A 61 -0.25 4.44 11.45
C ILE A 61 0.23 5.87 11.25
N ASN A 62 0.21 6.37 10.00
CA ASN A 62 0.71 7.70 9.72
C ASN A 62 -0.10 8.78 10.44
N LEU A 63 -1.44 8.78 10.38
CA LEU A 63 -2.22 9.85 11.00
C LEU A 63 -2.25 9.78 12.53
N LYS A 64 -2.15 8.58 13.13
CA LYS A 64 -2.15 8.44 14.58
C LYS A 64 -0.80 8.80 15.20
N TYR A 65 0.29 8.45 14.54
CA TYR A 65 1.63 8.53 15.12
C TYR A 65 2.56 9.56 14.46
N LEU A 66 2.06 10.39 13.52
CA LEU A 66 2.87 11.42 12.85
C LEU A 66 3.57 12.38 13.83
N HIS A 67 2.93 12.65 14.96
CA HIS A 67 3.42 13.58 15.99
C HIS A 67 3.83 12.86 17.28
N ASP A 68 3.93 11.53 17.24
CA ASP A 68 4.39 10.75 18.38
C ASP A 68 5.89 11.01 18.62
N LYS A 69 6.30 11.11 19.88
CA LYS A 69 7.66 11.52 20.30
C LYS A 69 8.38 10.41 21.02
#